data_AF-A0A9X3G3G3-F1
#
_entry.id   AF-A0A9X3G3G3-F1
#
_cell.length_a   1.000
_cell.length_b   1.000
_cell.length_c   1.000
_cell.angle_alpha   90.00
_cell.angle_beta   90.00
_cell.angle_gamma   90.00
#
_symmetry.space_group_name_H-M   'P 1'
#
loop_
_entity.id
_entity.type
_entity.pdbx_description
1 polymer ?
#
loop_
_entity_poly.entity_id
_entity_poly.type
_entity_poly.pdbx_seq_one_letter_code
_entity_poly.pdbx_strand_id
1 'polypeptide(L)'
;MTTAVLVLVGLLLVALVAAFLLRRRFLLSGLGAVTMWLRAPGTSRWAVGVAWYSGDTLLWYRALSLSVRPNRRLCRAQFQVDARRRPTAADLSLPDDSVILTVRTGAGPQELAMDSSTVTGFLSWIESAPPVDR
;
A
#
# COMPACT_ATOMS: atom_id res chain seq x y z
N MET A 1 -25.17 11.20 38.28
CA MET A 1 -25.43 10.14 37.28
C MET A 1 -24.99 10.55 35.88
N THR A 2 -25.30 11.76 35.41
CA THR A 2 -24.86 12.31 34.10
C THR A 2 -23.34 12.39 33.95
N THR A 3 -22.61 12.83 34.97
CA THR A 3 -21.13 12.89 34.96
C THR A 3 -20.49 11.52 34.80
N ALA A 4 -20.97 10.49 35.50
CA ALA A 4 -20.48 9.12 35.39
C ALA A 4 -20.74 8.54 33.98
N VAL A 5 -21.90 8.82 33.38
CA VAL A 5 -22.21 8.41 31.99
C VAL A 5 -21.29 9.10 30.99
N LEU A 6 -21.04 10.41 31.14
CA LEU A 6 -20.12 11.15 30.27
C LEU A 6 -18.69 10.61 30.35
N VAL A 7 -18.21 10.30 31.56
CA VAL A 7 -16.89 9.69 31.75
C VAL A 7 -16.81 8.32 31.09
N LEU A 8 -17.84 7.48 31.24
CA LEU A 8 -17.87 6.15 30.62
C LEU A 8 -17.88 6.21 29.09
N VAL A 9 -18.68 7.11 28.51
CA VAL A 9 -18.73 7.33 27.05
C VAL A 9 -17.40 7.85 26.54
N GLY A 10 -16.78 8.80 27.26
CA GLY A 10 -15.45 9.30 26.93
C GLY A 10 -14.39 8.19 26.94
N LEU A 11 -14.40 7.34 27.97
CA LEU A 11 -13.48 6.22 28.10
C LEU A 11 -13.67 5.19 26.97
N LEU A 12 -14.94 4.88 26.63
CA LEU A 12 -15.27 3.96 25.54
C LEU A 12 -14.78 4.50 24.19
N LEU A 13 -14.97 5.79 23.93
CA LEU A 13 -14.46 6.45 22.71
C LEU A 13 -12.94 6.38 22.63
N VAL A 14 -12.23 6.69 23.73
CA VAL A 14 -10.77 6.58 23.78
C VAL A 14 -10.30 5.16 23.54
N ALA A 15 -10.95 4.16 24.16
CA ALA A 15 -10.63 2.75 23.96
C ALA A 15 -10.84 2.31 22.50
N LEU A 16 -11.95 2.73 21.88
CA LEU A 16 -12.25 2.46 20.46
C LEU A 16 -11.19 3.07 19.54
N VAL A 17 -10.82 4.33 19.78
CA VAL A 17 -9.77 5.02 19.00
C VAL A 17 -8.41 4.34 19.20
N ALA A 18 -8.05 4.00 20.44
CA ALA A 18 -6.80 3.32 20.74
C ALA A 18 -6.73 1.94 20.06
N ALA A 19 -7.77 1.12 20.16
CA ALA A 19 -7.84 -0.18 19.50
C ALA A 19 -7.76 -0.05 17.96
N PHE A 20 -8.41 0.97 17.41
CA PHE A 20 -8.34 1.29 15.98
C PHE A 20 -6.91 1.64 15.53
N LEU A 21 -6.23 2.52 16.28
CA LEU A 21 -4.85 2.92 15.99
C LEU A 21 -3.87 1.77 16.18
N LEU A 22 -4.08 0.93 17.20
CA LEU A 22 -3.23 -0.23 17.45
C LEU A 22 -3.37 -1.26 16.32
N ARG A 23 -4.60 -1.58 15.91
CA ARG A 23 -4.86 -2.43 14.74
C ARG A 23 -4.20 -1.84 13.49
N ARG A 24 -4.38 -0.54 13.24
CA ARG A 24 -3.74 0.17 12.12
C ARG A 24 -2.23 0.05 12.19
N ARG A 25 -1.62 0.22 13.37
CA ARG A 25 -0.18 0.05 13.58
C ARG A 25 0.25 -1.39 13.29
N PHE A 26 -0.47 -2.39 13.79
CA PHE A 26 -0.16 -3.79 13.49
C PHE A 26 -0.27 -4.11 11.99
N LEU A 27 -1.27 -3.55 11.28
CA LEU A 27 -1.35 -3.67 9.82
C LEU A 27 -0.22 -2.92 9.10
N LEU A 28 0.25 -1.78 9.62
CA LEU A 28 1.32 -1.01 8.97
C LEU A 28 2.74 -1.49 9.36
N SER A 29 2.87 -2.22 10.46
CA SER A 29 4.15 -2.63 11.05
C SER A 29 4.36 -4.16 11.11
N GLY A 30 3.43 -4.96 10.61
CA GLY A 30 3.56 -6.41 10.58
C GLY A 30 4.71 -6.89 9.69
N LEU A 31 5.32 -8.03 10.01
CA LEU A 31 6.50 -8.66 9.38
C LEU A 31 6.43 -8.94 7.85
N GLY A 32 5.35 -8.54 7.17
CA GLY A 32 5.18 -8.62 5.72
C GLY A 32 4.78 -7.28 5.06
N ALA A 33 4.89 -6.18 5.80
CA ALA A 33 4.63 -4.83 5.34
C ALA A 33 5.77 -4.33 4.45
N VAL A 34 5.48 -4.07 3.18
CA VAL A 34 6.41 -3.46 2.23
C VAL A 34 6.03 -2.00 2.01
N THR A 35 6.98 -1.08 2.20
CA THR A 35 6.77 0.33 1.84
C THR A 35 6.65 0.46 0.34
N MET A 36 5.57 1.07 -0.12
CA MET A 36 5.29 1.23 -1.54
C MET A 36 4.58 2.56 -1.80
N TRP A 37 5.10 3.31 -2.76
CA TRP A 37 4.50 4.53 -3.25
C TRP A 37 3.69 4.21 -4.50
N LEU A 38 2.50 4.79 -4.62
CA LEU A 38 1.63 4.58 -5.75
C LEU A 38 1.26 5.93 -6.36
N ARG A 39 1.43 6.04 -7.68
CA ARG A 39 0.97 7.18 -8.47
C ARG A 39 -0.19 6.74 -9.33
N ALA A 40 -1.38 7.28 -9.02
CA ALA A 40 -2.59 6.98 -9.76
C ALA A 40 -2.53 7.63 -11.15
N PRO A 41 -3.19 7.03 -12.16
CA PRO A 41 -3.26 7.62 -13.50
C PRO A 41 -3.83 9.04 -13.43
N GLY A 42 -3.20 9.96 -14.17
CA GLY A 42 -3.61 11.37 -14.21
C GLY A 42 -3.20 12.21 -13.00
N THR A 43 -2.46 11.65 -12.03
CA THR A 43 -1.94 12.40 -10.89
C THR A 43 -0.42 12.50 -10.92
N SER A 44 0.12 13.68 -10.62
CA SER A 44 1.57 13.88 -10.46
C SER A 44 2.07 13.52 -9.06
N ARG A 45 1.16 13.36 -8.10
CA ARG A 45 1.50 13.15 -6.68
C ARG A 45 1.65 11.67 -6.36
N TRP A 46 2.74 11.34 -5.67
CA TRP A 46 2.95 10.03 -5.07
C TRP A 46 2.15 9.88 -3.79
N ALA A 47 1.39 8.79 -3.68
CA ALA A 47 0.75 8.40 -2.44
C ALA A 47 1.64 7.36 -1.74
N VAL A 48 2.15 7.68 -0.56
CA VAL A 48 2.89 6.73 0.27
C VAL A 48 1.93 5.73 0.92
N GLY A 49 2.30 4.47 0.93
CA GLY A 49 1.53 3.39 1.51
C GLY A 49 2.37 2.18 1.87
N VAL A 50 1.67 1.17 2.37
CA VAL A 50 2.21 -0.12 2.77
C VAL A 50 1.44 -1.19 2.02
N ALA A 51 2.17 -2.09 1.38
CA ALA A 51 1.65 -3.23 0.66
C ALA A 51 1.82 -4.50 1.49
N TRP A 52 0.80 -5.36 1.48
CA TRP A 52 0.79 -6.67 2.11
C TRP A 52 0.50 -7.75 1.08
N TYR A 53 1.32 -8.81 1.07
CA TYR A 53 1.06 -9.99 0.27
C TYR A 53 -0.03 -10.84 0.92
N SER A 54 -1.12 -11.11 0.19
CA SER A 54 -2.24 -11.92 0.63
C SER A 54 -2.59 -12.92 -0.47
N GLY A 55 -1.97 -14.09 -0.43
CA GLY A 55 -2.07 -15.11 -1.48
C GLY A 55 -1.65 -14.55 -2.84
N ASP A 56 -2.60 -14.53 -3.78
CA ASP A 56 -2.42 -13.99 -5.15
C ASP A 56 -2.78 -12.50 -5.28
N THR A 57 -2.96 -11.79 -4.17
CA THR A 57 -3.26 -10.36 -4.18
C THR A 57 -2.29 -9.57 -3.34
N LEU A 58 -1.87 -8.42 -3.86
CA LEU A 58 -1.14 -7.41 -3.10
C LEU A 58 -2.15 -6.35 -2.63
N LEU A 59 -2.30 -6.25 -1.31
CA LEU A 59 -3.20 -5.29 -0.67
C LEU A 59 -2.42 -4.04 -0.30
N TRP A 60 -2.72 -2.92 -0.95
CA TRP A 60 -2.05 -1.65 -0.68
C TRP A 60 -2.93 -0.72 0.17
N TYR A 61 -2.34 -0.25 1.27
CA TYR A 61 -2.95 0.64 2.25
C TYR A 61 -2.21 1.97 2.27
N ARG A 62 -2.93 3.09 2.20
CA ARG A 62 -2.31 4.41 2.20
C ARG A 62 -1.84 4.79 3.62
N ALA A 63 -0.57 5.17 3.77
CA ALA A 63 0.06 5.41 5.08
C ALA A 63 -0.51 6.64 5.80
N LEU A 64 -1.03 7.63 5.06
CA LEU A 64 -1.75 8.81 5.58
C LEU A 64 -3.26 8.74 5.27
N SER A 65 -3.88 7.55 5.25
CA SER A 65 -5.35 7.44 5.23
C SER A 65 -5.89 6.98 6.58
N LEU A 66 -7.05 7.54 6.94
CA LEU A 66 -7.92 7.10 8.03
C LEU A 66 -8.79 5.90 7.62
N SER A 67 -8.74 5.47 6.35
CA SER A 67 -9.56 4.36 5.86
C SER A 67 -9.03 3.02 6.36
N VAL A 68 -9.94 2.19 6.87
CA VAL A 68 -9.69 0.82 7.36
C VAL A 68 -9.59 -0.19 6.22
N ARG A 69 -10.00 0.21 5.01
CA ARG A 69 -10.07 -0.67 3.84
C ARG A 69 -8.81 -0.51 2.97
N PRO A 70 -8.32 -1.58 2.32
CA PRO A 70 -7.25 -1.47 1.35
C PRO A 70 -7.68 -0.50 0.25
N ASN A 71 -6.87 0.51 0.00
CA ASN A 71 -7.15 1.52 -1.02
C ASN A 71 -7.05 0.93 -2.42
N ARG A 72 -6.14 -0.03 -2.61
CA ARG A 72 -5.97 -0.77 -3.85
C ARG A 72 -5.76 -2.25 -3.56
N ARG A 73 -6.41 -3.08 -4.36
CA ARG A 73 -6.19 -4.53 -4.42
C ARG A 73 -5.58 -4.81 -5.78
N LEU A 74 -4.37 -5.34 -5.79
CA LEU A 74 -3.60 -5.57 -7.00
C LEU A 74 -3.52 -7.09 -7.18
N CYS A 75 -4.30 -7.62 -8.11
CA CYS A 75 -4.29 -9.05 -8.40
C CYS A 75 -3.04 -9.39 -9.21
N ARG A 76 -2.31 -10.40 -8.76
CA ARG A 76 -1.08 -10.89 -9.37
C ARG A 76 -1.25 -11.22 -10.87
N ALA A 77 -2.31 -11.96 -11.21
CA ALA A 77 -2.64 -12.34 -12.58
C ALA A 77 -2.93 -11.17 -13.54
N GLN A 78 -3.30 -10.01 -12.98
CA GLN A 78 -3.66 -8.82 -13.77
C GLN A 78 -2.52 -7.79 -13.81
N PHE A 79 -1.36 -8.15 -13.27
CA PHE A 79 -0.24 -7.26 -13.11
C PHE A 79 0.78 -7.50 -14.21
N GLN A 80 1.04 -6.48 -15.01
CA GLN A 80 2.09 -6.51 -16.03
C GLN A 80 3.04 -5.34 -15.81
N VAL A 81 4.34 -5.62 -15.77
CA VAL A 81 5.37 -4.58 -15.66
C VAL A 81 5.77 -4.18 -17.06
N ASP A 82 5.45 -2.95 -17.45
CA ASP A 82 5.76 -2.42 -18.78
C ASP A 82 7.17 -1.81 -18.83
N ALA A 83 7.58 -1.14 -17.74
CA ALA A 83 8.88 -0.49 -17.67
C ALA A 83 9.39 -0.36 -16.24
N ARG A 84 10.72 -0.21 -16.11
CA ARG A 84 11.41 0.09 -14.85
C ARG A 84 12.32 1.30 -15.06
N ARG A 85 12.28 2.26 -14.15
CA ARG A 85 13.16 3.45 -14.15
C ARG A 85 13.61 3.80 -12.74
N ARG A 86 14.67 4.60 -12.64
CA ARG A 86 15.06 5.26 -11.39
C ARG A 86 14.26 6.57 -11.18
N PRO A 87 14.07 7.01 -9.93
CA PRO A 87 13.56 8.33 -9.61
C PRO A 87 14.37 9.42 -10.31
N THR A 88 13.69 10.49 -10.68
CA THR A 88 14.31 11.68 -11.27
C THR A 88 14.07 12.89 -10.36
N ALA A 89 14.66 14.04 -10.69
CA ALA A 89 14.44 15.29 -9.94
C ALA A 89 12.96 15.73 -9.89
N ALA A 90 12.08 15.18 -10.74
CA ALA A 90 10.64 15.41 -10.69
C ALA A 90 9.92 14.58 -9.61
N ASP A 91 10.57 13.55 -9.06
CA ASP A 91 10.01 12.58 -8.10
C ASP A 91 10.49 12.82 -6.66
N LEU A 92 10.63 14.09 -6.24
CA LEU A 92 11.21 14.54 -4.96
C LEU A 92 10.64 13.87 -3.69
N SER A 93 9.46 13.26 -3.76
CA SER A 93 8.83 12.56 -2.63
C SER A 93 9.31 11.11 -2.46
N LEU A 94 10.16 10.62 -3.36
CA LEU A 94 10.70 9.27 -3.33
C LEU A 94 12.16 9.27 -2.83
N PRO A 95 12.58 8.24 -2.08
CA PRO A 95 13.99 8.02 -1.77
C PRO A 95 14.81 7.77 -3.04
N ASP A 96 16.09 8.17 -3.04
CA ASP A 96 17.00 8.00 -4.19
C ASP A 96 17.22 6.52 -4.58
N ASP A 97 17.17 5.61 -3.60
CA ASP A 97 17.34 4.17 -3.80
C ASP A 97 16.01 3.43 -4.10
N SER A 98 14.94 4.19 -4.33
CA SER A 98 13.69 3.61 -4.80
C SER A 98 13.76 3.32 -6.30
N VAL A 99 12.86 2.45 -6.76
CA VAL A 99 12.74 2.05 -8.15
C VAL A 99 11.29 2.22 -8.54
N ILE A 100 11.07 2.86 -9.68
CA ILE A 100 9.75 3.11 -10.23
C ILE A 100 9.45 2.04 -11.29
N LEU A 101 8.34 1.35 -11.12
CA LEU A 101 7.76 0.38 -12.04
C LEU A 101 6.52 0.98 -12.66
N THR A 102 6.50 1.07 -13.99
CA THR A 102 5.28 1.32 -14.75
C THR A 102 4.57 0.00 -14.94
N VAL A 103 3.33 -0.06 -14.48
CA VAL A 103 2.55 -1.30 -14.48
C VAL A 103 1.20 -1.08 -15.10
N ARG A 104 0.68 -2.12 -15.73
CA ARG A 104 -0.68 -2.17 -16.19
C ARG A 104 -1.48 -3.08 -15.27
N THR A 105 -2.61 -2.56 -14.81
CA THR A 105 -3.57 -3.26 -13.96
C THR A 105 -4.95 -3.25 -14.63
N GLY A 106 -5.91 -4.01 -14.10
CA GLY A 106 -7.31 -3.91 -14.55
C GLY A 106 -7.93 -2.50 -14.40
N ALA A 107 -7.33 -1.63 -13.58
CA ALA A 107 -7.75 -0.23 -13.42
C ALA A 107 -7.00 0.75 -14.34
N GLY A 108 -6.18 0.26 -15.27
CA GLY A 108 -5.35 1.05 -16.18
C GLY A 108 -3.86 1.10 -15.80
N PRO A 109 -3.07 1.90 -16.53
CA PRO A 109 -1.64 2.08 -16.26
C PRO A 109 -1.44 2.89 -14.97
N GLN A 110 -0.53 2.42 -14.13
CA GLN A 110 -0.19 3.01 -12.83
C GLN A 110 1.33 2.97 -12.67
N GLU A 111 1.88 3.85 -11.84
CA GLU A 111 3.28 3.73 -11.44
C GLU A 111 3.36 3.37 -9.96
N LEU A 112 4.27 2.45 -9.65
CA LEU A 112 4.61 2.11 -8.28
C LEU A 112 6.08 2.38 -8.06
N ALA A 113 6.41 2.92 -6.89
CA ALA A 113 7.76 2.97 -6.39
C ALA A 113 7.90 2.07 -5.17
N MET A 114 9.03 1.41 -5.04
CA MET A 114 9.42 0.65 -3.86
C MET A 114 10.93 0.66 -3.73
N ASP A 115 11.45 0.35 -2.54
CA ASP A 115 12.89 0.27 -2.32
C ASP A 115 13.52 -0.79 -3.21
N SER A 116 14.75 -0.54 -3.70
CA SER A 116 15.48 -1.45 -4.59
C SER A 116 15.58 -2.88 -4.04
N SER A 117 15.75 -3.03 -2.72
CA SER A 117 15.77 -4.31 -2.01
C SER A 117 14.46 -5.09 -2.10
N THR A 118 13.33 -4.40 -2.26
CA THR A 118 12.00 -5.02 -2.30
C THR A 118 11.55 -5.35 -3.73
N VAL A 119 12.06 -4.62 -4.73
CA VAL A 119 11.72 -4.84 -6.15
C VAL A 119 11.91 -6.29 -6.56
N THR A 120 13.03 -6.91 -6.18
CA THR A 120 13.33 -8.28 -6.58
C THR A 120 12.30 -9.27 -6.04
N GLY A 121 11.92 -9.13 -4.77
CA GLY A 121 10.88 -9.97 -4.16
C GLY A 121 9.50 -9.75 -4.81
N PHE A 122 9.18 -8.50 -5.14
CA PHE A 122 7.95 -8.15 -5.82
C PHE A 122 7.87 -8.72 -7.25
N LEU A 123 8.94 -8.61 -8.02
CA LEU A 123 9.02 -9.17 -9.38
C LEU A 123 8.95 -10.69 -9.35
N SER A 124 9.70 -11.34 -8.45
CA SER A 124 9.63 -12.79 -8.28
C SER A 124 8.21 -13.25 -7.90
N TRP A 125 7.53 -12.49 -7.03
CA TRP A 125 6.13 -12.73 -6.72
C TRP A 125 5.25 -12.58 -7.97
N ILE A 126 5.39 -11.54 -8.80
CA ILE A 126 4.60 -11.43 -10.04
C ILE A 126 4.88 -12.61 -11.00
N GLU A 127 6.14 -12.95 -11.22
CA GLU A 127 6.57 -13.95 -12.20
C GLU A 127 6.13 -15.37 -11.86
N SER A 128 6.03 -15.72 -10.57
CA SER A 128 5.56 -17.06 -10.19
C SER A 128 4.02 -17.20 -10.26
N ALA A 129 3.32 -16.24 -10.88
CA ALA A 129 1.89 -16.34 -11.10
C ALA A 129 1.59 -17.54 -12.01
N PRO A 130 0.54 -18.32 -11.71
CA PRO A 130 0.09 -19.31 -12.67
C PRO A 130 -0.23 -18.61 -14.00
N PRO A 131 0.17 -19.17 -15.16
CA PRO A 131 -0.15 -18.57 -16.44
C PRO A 131 -1.66 -18.35 -16.52
N VAL A 132 -2.05 -17.13 -16.89
CA VAL A 132 -3.46 -16.84 -17.16
C VAL A 132 -3.75 -17.55 -18.48
N ASP A 133 -4.24 -18.79 -18.41
CA ASP A 133 -4.80 -19.48 -19.56
C ASP A 133 -5.85 -18.56 -20.19
N ARG A 134 -5.53 -18.07 -21.40
CA ARG A 134 -6.48 -17.37 -22.27
C ARG A 134 -7.18 -18.38 -23.16
#